data_AF-A0A9W8X5U4-F1
#
_entry.id   AF-A0A9W8X5U4-F1
#
_cell.length_a   1.000
_cell.length_b   1.000
_cell.length_c   1.000
_cell.angle_alpha   90.00
_cell.angle_beta   90.00
_cell.angle_gamma   90.00
#
_symmetry.space_group_name_H-M   'P 1'
#
loop_
_entity.id
_entity.type
_entity.pdbx_description
1 polymer ?
#
loop_
_entity_poly.entity_id
_entity_poly.type
_entity_poly.pdbx_seq_one_letter_code
_entity_poly.pdbx_strand_id
1 'polypeptide(L)'
;MTSFHQSAQFPPMRIQGMDHMQTAIQALAEGLGNMRFDAAISTTLVLAFAESWDMHISTGINHIKGAKVLINQALVQHRQLPKQGEEWTRLKFLCNTWIYMDVIARLTSADDDDSNDVDFVYNSIHSTGRVDSPLDPLMGCAHSLFPIIGRVASLIRTSRKSVGDISDLTMQAVRLKSQLEEWMPPSHIENPQDETTSPRDAIKTATAYQYATLLYFHQAFPELASLPALILAKKALCELASVEPNSRSCIIHIYPLMAAGCEMVDDDDRAWVIQRWELLSSRMKLGIIDKSLTVTKEVWARRDARAAERNIFEAMHNDSMPTVQSRKRTLDAHLDSNDDDVGWLESSPKRRATDADAQQSHSISDLFALERRRSDGSHKDDTGLQLLDLEFTVKGRLHWLGVMRDWNWEGEFPR
;
A
#
# COMPACT_ATOMS: atom_id res chain seq x y z
N MET A 1 -13.11 17.00 -12.92
CA MET A 1 -13.26 15.55 -12.60
C MET A 1 -14.06 14.79 -13.66
N THR A 2 -15.37 15.02 -13.83
CA THR A 2 -16.22 14.22 -14.75
C THR A 2 -15.69 14.17 -16.18
N SER A 3 -15.30 15.31 -16.75
CA SER A 3 -14.73 15.35 -18.10
C SER A 3 -13.40 14.58 -18.20
N PHE A 4 -12.54 14.63 -17.19
CA PHE A 4 -11.31 13.81 -17.14
C PHE A 4 -11.63 12.32 -17.08
N HIS A 5 -12.58 11.90 -16.26
CA HIS A 5 -13.01 10.50 -16.21
C HIS A 5 -13.61 10.03 -17.55
N GLN A 6 -14.40 10.88 -18.22
CA GLN A 6 -14.94 10.57 -19.55
C GLN A 6 -13.88 10.57 -20.65
N SER A 7 -12.75 11.24 -20.46
CA SER A 7 -11.68 11.35 -21.47
C SER A 7 -11.06 10.00 -21.84
N ALA A 8 -11.13 9.01 -20.94
CA ALA A 8 -10.70 7.64 -21.22
C ALA A 8 -11.47 6.99 -22.38
N GLN A 9 -12.75 7.37 -22.59
CA GLN A 9 -13.59 6.86 -23.68
C GLN A 9 -13.80 7.88 -24.79
N PHE A 10 -13.75 9.18 -24.44
CA PHE A 10 -13.92 10.29 -25.38
C PHE A 10 -12.80 11.30 -25.19
N PRO A 11 -11.63 11.12 -25.85
CA PRO A 11 -10.44 11.95 -25.65
C PRO A 11 -10.67 13.47 -25.69
N PRO A 12 -11.58 14.04 -26.52
CA PRO A 12 -11.85 15.47 -26.51
C PRO A 12 -12.40 16.02 -25.18
N MET A 13 -13.00 15.20 -24.31
CA MET A 13 -13.43 15.64 -22.97
C MET A 13 -12.26 16.10 -22.10
N ARG A 14 -11.02 15.68 -22.43
CA ARG A 14 -9.82 16.14 -21.72
C ARG A 14 -9.66 17.66 -21.79
N ILE A 15 -9.87 18.25 -22.97
CA ILE A 15 -9.78 19.70 -23.20
C ILE A 15 -10.81 20.42 -22.33
N GLN A 16 -12.06 19.94 -22.36
CA GLN A 16 -13.11 20.51 -21.53
C GLN A 16 -12.80 20.37 -20.03
N GLY A 17 -12.16 19.27 -19.62
CA GLY A 17 -11.69 19.07 -18.25
C GLY A 17 -10.66 20.11 -17.82
N MET A 18 -9.72 20.44 -18.71
CA MET A 18 -8.72 21.48 -18.47
C MET A 18 -9.35 22.88 -18.39
N ASP A 19 -10.29 23.20 -19.28
CA ASP A 19 -11.00 24.48 -19.28
C ASP A 19 -11.79 24.68 -17.98
N HIS A 20 -12.49 23.64 -17.52
CA HIS A 20 -13.21 23.66 -16.24
C HIS A 20 -12.27 23.81 -15.05
N MET A 21 -11.12 23.13 -15.07
CA MET A 21 -10.11 23.24 -14.02
C MET A 21 -9.55 24.67 -13.94
N GLN A 22 -9.18 25.27 -15.06
CA GLN A 22 -8.69 26.64 -15.13
C GLN A 22 -9.74 27.65 -14.66
N THR A 23 -10.99 27.48 -15.10
CA THR A 23 -12.12 28.33 -14.67
C THR A 23 -12.34 28.23 -13.16
N ALA A 24 -12.30 27.02 -12.59
CA ALA A 24 -12.47 26.82 -11.15
C ALA A 24 -11.33 27.44 -10.34
N ILE A 25 -10.08 27.36 -10.81
CA ILE A 25 -8.93 28.01 -10.17
C ILE A 25 -9.11 29.54 -10.18
N GLN A 26 -9.51 30.11 -11.30
CA GLN A 26 -9.76 31.56 -11.40
C GLN A 26 -10.90 32.00 -10.48
N ALA A 27 -12.02 31.27 -10.49
CA ALA A 27 -13.17 31.56 -9.63
C ALA A 27 -12.84 31.42 -8.14
N LEU A 28 -11.97 30.47 -7.76
CA LEU A 28 -11.44 30.38 -6.40
C LEU A 28 -10.61 31.63 -6.05
N ALA A 29 -9.67 32.01 -6.91
CA ALA A 29 -8.82 33.18 -6.69
C ALA A 29 -9.63 34.48 -6.50
N GLU A 30 -10.65 34.70 -7.33
CA GLU A 30 -11.52 35.88 -7.28
C GLU A 30 -12.50 35.83 -6.09
N GLY A 31 -12.98 34.63 -5.73
CA GLY A 31 -14.05 34.42 -4.76
C GLY A 31 -13.61 34.12 -3.32
N LEU A 32 -12.33 33.84 -3.07
CA LEU A 32 -11.80 33.33 -1.79
C LEU A 32 -12.22 34.14 -0.55
N GLY A 33 -12.41 35.46 -0.67
CA GLY A 33 -12.84 36.31 0.44
C GLY A 33 -14.33 36.22 0.80
N ASN A 34 -15.18 35.85 -0.15
CA ASN A 34 -16.65 35.88 -0.02
C ASN A 34 -17.33 34.52 -0.24
N MET A 35 -16.58 33.51 -0.65
CA MET A 35 -17.09 32.17 -0.90
C MET A 35 -17.43 31.47 0.41
N ARG A 36 -18.51 30.66 0.42
CA ARG A 36 -18.78 29.76 1.54
C ARG A 36 -17.61 28.78 1.71
N PHE A 37 -17.21 28.53 2.96
CA PHE A 37 -16.08 27.63 3.26
C PHE A 37 -16.28 26.23 2.66
N ASP A 38 -17.50 25.69 2.67
CA ASP A 38 -17.79 24.37 2.13
C ASP A 38 -17.60 24.31 0.60
N ALA A 39 -18.04 25.34 -0.11
CA ALA A 39 -17.78 25.49 -1.55
C ALA A 39 -16.29 25.67 -1.86
N ALA A 40 -15.57 26.49 -1.09
CA ALA A 40 -14.14 26.72 -1.32
C ALA A 40 -13.29 25.47 -1.08
N ILE A 41 -13.51 24.79 0.06
CA ILE A 41 -12.80 23.56 0.41
C ILE A 41 -13.14 22.44 -0.57
N SER A 42 -14.43 22.22 -0.87
CA SER A 42 -14.84 21.17 -1.80
C SER A 42 -14.27 21.37 -3.20
N THR A 43 -14.33 22.60 -3.74
CA THR A 43 -13.74 22.92 -5.04
C THR A 43 -12.23 22.65 -5.04
N THR A 44 -11.52 23.04 -3.97
CA THR A 44 -10.08 22.82 -3.86
C THR A 44 -9.73 21.32 -3.78
N LEU A 45 -10.47 20.52 -3.01
CA LEU A 45 -10.28 19.07 -2.95
C LEU A 45 -10.62 18.38 -4.28
N VAL A 46 -11.66 18.84 -4.97
CA VAL A 46 -12.04 18.36 -6.31
C VAL A 46 -10.94 18.65 -7.33
N LEU A 47 -10.26 19.80 -7.24
CA LEU A 47 -9.10 20.11 -8.07
C LEU A 47 -7.94 19.16 -7.78
N ALA A 48 -7.65 18.85 -6.51
CA ALA A 48 -6.64 17.85 -6.14
C ALA A 48 -6.95 16.46 -6.74
N PHE A 49 -8.20 16.00 -6.66
CA PHE A 49 -8.61 14.75 -7.32
C PHE A 49 -8.47 14.84 -8.84
N ALA A 50 -8.98 15.91 -9.45
CA ALA A 50 -8.93 16.09 -10.89
C ALA A 50 -7.51 16.01 -11.44
N GLU A 51 -6.56 16.67 -10.77
CA GLU A 51 -5.16 16.71 -11.18
C GLU A 51 -4.49 15.34 -11.03
N SER A 52 -4.73 14.63 -9.92
CA SER A 52 -4.21 13.26 -9.73
C SER A 52 -4.82 12.22 -10.68
N TRP A 53 -5.97 12.51 -11.30
CA TRP A 53 -6.64 11.63 -12.26
C TRP A 53 -6.23 11.89 -13.70
N ASP A 54 -5.71 13.09 -13.98
CA ASP A 54 -5.28 13.50 -15.30
C ASP A 54 -3.91 12.88 -15.61
N MET A 55 -3.66 12.42 -16.85
CA MET A 55 -2.47 11.61 -17.19
C MET A 55 -1.11 12.34 -17.05
N HIS A 56 -1.05 13.53 -16.45
CA HIS A 56 0.16 14.33 -16.26
C HIS A 56 0.68 14.29 -14.82
N ILE A 57 1.99 14.11 -14.75
CA ILE A 57 3.05 14.35 -13.75
C ILE A 57 2.73 15.06 -12.40
N SER A 58 1.61 15.77 -12.21
CA SER A 58 1.33 16.49 -10.95
C SER A 58 0.49 15.67 -9.97
N THR A 59 0.80 15.78 -8.68
CA THR A 59 0.16 15.00 -7.60
C THR A 59 -1.05 15.69 -6.95
N GLY A 60 -1.43 16.90 -7.41
CA GLY A 60 -2.50 17.69 -6.78
C GLY A 60 -2.10 18.27 -5.41
N ILE A 61 -0.83 18.16 -5.01
CA ILE A 61 -0.38 18.47 -3.65
C ILE A 61 -0.56 19.95 -3.28
N ASN A 62 -0.42 20.85 -4.24
CA ASN A 62 -0.65 22.28 -4.01
C ASN A 62 -2.13 22.56 -3.68
N HIS A 63 -3.05 21.84 -4.32
CA HIS A 63 -4.47 21.92 -3.96
C HIS A 63 -4.74 21.31 -2.58
N ILE A 64 -4.09 20.20 -2.21
CA ILE A 64 -4.19 19.63 -0.86
C ILE A 64 -3.70 20.63 0.21
N LYS A 65 -2.56 21.30 -0.04
CA LYS A 65 -2.02 22.37 0.83
C LYS A 65 -2.95 23.57 0.91
N GLY A 66 -3.57 23.98 -0.21
CA GLY A 66 -4.58 25.04 -0.23
C GLY A 66 -5.83 24.68 0.58
N ALA A 67 -6.33 23.46 0.44
CA ALA A 67 -7.51 22.97 1.17
C ALA A 67 -7.25 22.94 2.68
N LYS A 68 -6.05 22.55 3.11
CA LYS A 68 -5.62 22.61 4.51
C LYS A 68 -5.79 24.01 5.13
N VAL A 69 -5.34 25.06 4.43
CA VAL A 69 -5.46 26.44 4.91
C VAL A 69 -6.93 26.81 5.13
N LEU A 70 -7.80 26.47 4.17
CA LEU A 70 -9.24 26.71 4.26
C LEU A 70 -9.91 25.91 5.38
N ILE A 71 -9.50 24.65 5.58
CA ILE A 71 -9.97 23.80 6.68
C ILE A 71 -9.57 24.40 8.03
N ASN A 72 -8.32 24.81 8.20
CA ASN A 72 -7.86 25.43 9.44
C ASN A 72 -8.65 26.70 9.75
N GLN A 73 -8.93 27.54 8.75
CA GLN A 73 -9.81 28.70 8.92
C GLN A 73 -11.23 28.29 9.33
N ALA A 74 -11.83 27.31 8.67
CA ALA A 74 -13.17 26.83 8.96
C ALA A 74 -13.30 26.22 10.38
N LEU A 75 -12.26 25.52 10.85
CA LEU A 75 -12.17 24.97 12.20
C LEU A 75 -11.99 26.06 13.26
N VAL A 76 -11.16 27.08 13.00
CA VAL A 76 -11.04 28.26 13.88
C VAL A 76 -12.38 28.98 14.00
N GLN A 77 -13.08 29.20 12.89
CA GLN A 77 -14.42 29.78 12.90
C GLN A 77 -15.42 28.89 13.65
N HIS A 78 -15.35 27.57 13.49
CA HIS A 78 -16.21 26.64 14.23
C HIS A 78 -15.99 26.74 15.74
N ARG A 79 -14.75 26.98 16.21
CA ARG A 79 -14.48 27.20 17.65
C ARG A 79 -15.11 28.48 18.18
N GLN A 80 -15.23 29.51 17.34
CA GLN A 80 -15.84 30.79 17.72
C GLN A 80 -17.38 30.74 17.61
N LEU A 81 -17.88 30.14 16.54
CA LEU A 81 -19.30 29.96 16.25
C LEU A 81 -19.55 28.48 15.89
N PRO A 82 -19.94 27.64 16.87
CA PRO A 82 -20.14 26.22 16.66
C PRO A 82 -21.16 25.93 15.57
N LYS A 83 -20.69 25.25 14.52
CA LYS A 83 -21.53 24.71 13.46
C LYS A 83 -22.30 23.50 13.99
N GLN A 84 -23.55 23.34 13.59
CA GLN A 84 -24.43 22.25 14.04
C GLN A 84 -25.14 21.58 12.86
N GLY A 85 -25.71 20.40 13.11
CA GLY A 85 -26.45 19.64 12.10
C GLY A 85 -25.64 19.40 10.83
N GLU A 86 -26.27 19.61 9.67
CA GLU A 86 -25.66 19.34 8.37
C GLU A 86 -24.39 20.14 8.08
N GLU A 87 -24.27 21.38 8.57
CA GLU A 87 -23.05 22.16 8.33
C GLU A 87 -21.83 21.52 9.01
N TRP A 88 -22.04 20.96 10.21
CA TRP A 88 -20.99 20.24 10.90
C TRP A 88 -20.67 18.91 10.22
N THR A 89 -21.70 18.18 9.77
CA THR A 89 -21.52 16.94 9.00
C THR A 89 -20.73 17.19 7.71
N ARG A 90 -21.05 18.27 6.97
CA ARG A 90 -20.32 18.68 5.76
C ARG A 90 -18.86 19.03 6.08
N LEU A 91 -18.61 19.81 7.13
CA LEU A 91 -17.24 20.16 7.52
C LEU A 91 -16.43 18.92 7.94
N LYS A 92 -17.02 17.99 8.70
CA LYS A 92 -16.40 16.70 9.05
C LYS A 92 -16.02 15.89 7.81
N PHE A 93 -16.94 15.76 6.86
CA PHE A 93 -16.70 15.05 5.60
C PHE A 93 -15.54 15.67 4.82
N LEU A 94 -15.48 16.99 4.71
CA LEU A 94 -14.39 17.70 4.02
C LEU A 94 -13.05 17.54 4.75
N CYS A 95 -13.05 17.56 6.09
CA CYS A 95 -11.85 17.30 6.89
C CYS A 95 -11.34 15.87 6.71
N ASN A 96 -12.20 14.85 6.76
CA ASN A 96 -11.82 13.47 6.50
C ASN A 96 -11.31 13.25 5.08
N THR A 97 -11.97 13.86 4.09
CA THR A 97 -11.53 13.81 2.69
C THR A 97 -10.12 14.38 2.57
N TRP A 98 -9.86 15.52 3.20
CA TRP A 98 -8.52 16.10 3.23
C TRP A 98 -7.50 15.19 3.95
N ILE A 99 -7.83 14.64 5.13
CA ILE A 99 -6.96 13.70 5.87
C ILE A 99 -6.56 12.53 4.96
N TYR A 100 -7.52 11.91 4.27
CA TYR A 100 -7.24 10.84 3.32
C TYR A 100 -6.25 11.29 2.25
N MET A 101 -6.56 12.37 1.53
CA MET A 101 -5.74 12.84 0.40
C MET A 101 -4.33 13.20 0.85
N ASP A 102 -4.22 13.90 1.97
CA ASP A 102 -2.97 14.35 2.56
C ASP A 102 -2.11 13.17 3.06
N VAL A 103 -2.70 12.16 3.70
CA VAL A 103 -1.98 10.94 4.09
C VAL A 103 -1.51 10.14 2.88
N ILE A 104 -2.37 9.95 1.87
CA ILE A 104 -1.98 9.24 0.64
C ILE A 104 -0.89 9.99 -0.11
N ALA A 105 -1.03 11.31 -0.29
CA ALA A 105 0.01 12.13 -0.89
C ALA A 105 1.32 12.00 -0.10
N ARG A 106 1.28 11.97 1.23
CA ARG A 106 2.50 11.76 2.02
C ARG A 106 3.17 10.41 1.79
N LEU A 107 2.38 9.35 1.66
CA LEU A 107 2.89 8.03 1.38
C LEU A 107 3.52 7.96 0.00
N THR A 108 2.87 8.53 -1.01
CA THR A 108 3.21 8.29 -2.42
C THR A 108 4.07 9.37 -3.06
N SER A 109 4.33 10.49 -2.38
CA SER A 109 5.07 11.65 -2.93
C SER A 109 6.45 11.84 -2.31
N ALA A 110 7.37 12.44 -3.07
CA ALA A 110 8.66 12.92 -2.59
C ALA A 110 8.63 14.37 -2.08
N ASP A 111 7.46 15.04 -2.07
CA ASP A 111 7.30 16.42 -1.57
C ASP A 111 7.82 16.61 -0.14
N ASP A 112 8.44 17.78 0.06
CA ASP A 112 9.23 18.11 1.24
C ASP A 112 8.44 18.71 2.42
N ASP A 113 7.11 18.82 2.34
CA ASP A 113 6.32 19.37 3.44
C ASP A 113 6.29 18.44 4.66
N ASP A 114 6.90 18.90 5.75
CA ASP A 114 7.01 18.20 7.03
C ASP A 114 5.86 18.56 8.01
N SER A 115 4.88 19.36 7.58
CA SER A 115 3.77 19.75 8.45
C SER A 115 2.76 18.61 8.68
N ASN A 116 2.69 18.12 9.92
CA ASN A 116 1.73 17.09 10.35
C ASN A 116 0.49 17.73 11.02
N ASP A 117 -0.38 18.33 10.22
CA ASP A 117 -1.65 18.90 10.68
C ASP A 117 -2.80 17.89 10.74
N VAL A 118 -2.56 16.64 10.32
CA VAL A 118 -3.56 15.56 10.34
C VAL A 118 -4.10 15.36 11.75
N ASP A 119 -3.21 15.27 12.74
CA ASP A 119 -3.60 15.09 14.14
C ASP A 119 -4.46 16.25 14.65
N PHE A 120 -4.11 17.49 14.28
CA PHE A 120 -4.86 18.67 14.69
C PHE A 120 -6.28 18.68 14.10
N VAL A 121 -6.40 18.41 12.80
CA VAL A 121 -7.69 18.36 12.11
C VAL A 121 -8.54 17.21 12.64
N TYR A 122 -7.96 16.01 12.75
CA TYR A 122 -8.61 14.81 13.28
C TYR A 122 -9.16 15.05 14.69
N ASN A 123 -8.31 15.55 15.60
CA ASN A 123 -8.74 15.83 16.96
C ASN A 123 -9.85 16.89 16.98
N SER A 124 -9.78 17.93 16.16
CA SER A 124 -10.79 18.99 16.12
C SER A 124 -12.19 18.47 15.72
N ILE A 125 -12.27 17.43 14.90
CA ILE A 125 -13.56 16.86 14.45
C ILE A 125 -14.05 15.66 15.28
N HIS A 126 -13.14 15.00 16.01
CA HIS A 126 -13.45 13.81 16.85
C HIS A 126 -13.45 14.08 18.36
N SER A 127 -13.15 15.29 18.83
CA SER A 127 -13.11 15.67 20.26
C SER A 127 -14.42 15.45 21.04
N THR A 128 -15.56 15.42 20.36
CA THR A 128 -16.88 15.45 21.02
C THR A 128 -17.40 14.08 21.47
N GLY A 129 -16.64 12.99 21.31
CA GLY A 129 -16.97 11.65 21.82
C GLY A 129 -18.20 10.96 21.21
N ARG A 130 -18.97 11.65 20.36
CA ARG A 130 -20.02 11.05 19.53
C ARG A 130 -19.40 10.32 18.36
N VAL A 131 -19.22 9.03 18.53
CA VAL A 131 -18.88 8.08 17.47
C VAL A 131 -20.20 7.61 16.86
N ASP A 132 -20.87 8.51 16.12
CA ASP A 132 -21.73 8.04 15.05
C ASP A 132 -20.72 7.50 14.02
N SER A 133 -20.71 6.19 13.76
CA SER A 133 -19.66 5.56 12.92
C SER A 133 -20.23 5.07 11.60
N PRO A 134 -20.84 5.96 10.78
CA PRO A 134 -21.04 5.63 9.40
C PRO A 134 -19.66 5.43 8.77
N LEU A 135 -19.56 4.45 7.88
CA LEU A 135 -18.35 4.22 7.11
C LEU A 135 -17.97 5.49 6.36
N ASP A 136 -16.74 5.94 6.55
CA ASP A 136 -16.22 7.06 5.78
C ASP A 136 -16.08 6.64 4.30
N PRO A 137 -16.47 7.47 3.32
CA PRO A 137 -16.40 7.08 1.90
C PRO A 137 -15.00 6.77 1.38
N LEU A 138 -13.95 7.36 1.97
CA LEU A 138 -12.55 7.22 1.52
C LEU A 138 -11.68 6.48 2.55
N MET A 139 -12.07 6.48 3.81
CA MET A 139 -11.32 5.82 4.89
C MET A 139 -12.03 4.59 5.44
N GLY A 140 -13.28 4.33 5.06
CA GLY A 140 -14.09 3.23 5.59
C GLY A 140 -14.18 3.28 7.11
N CYS A 141 -13.75 2.21 7.77
CA CYS A 141 -13.65 2.13 9.23
C CYS A 141 -12.27 2.52 9.78
N ALA A 142 -11.34 2.97 8.92
CA ALA A 142 -9.95 3.23 9.27
C ALA A 142 -9.71 4.66 9.78
N HIS A 143 -10.74 5.37 10.26
CA HIS A 143 -10.60 6.78 10.61
C HIS A 143 -9.52 7.07 11.65
N SER A 144 -9.34 6.19 12.63
CA SER A 144 -8.30 6.28 13.66
C SER A 144 -6.94 5.75 13.20
N LEU A 145 -6.90 4.97 12.11
CA LEU A 145 -5.66 4.43 11.53
C LEU A 145 -4.94 5.49 10.70
N PHE A 146 -5.66 6.28 9.91
CA PHE A 146 -5.06 7.26 8.99
C PHE A 146 -4.16 8.30 9.68
N PRO A 147 -4.49 8.85 10.88
CA PRO A 147 -3.56 9.69 11.63
C PRO A 147 -2.26 8.96 12.01
N ILE A 148 -2.33 7.66 12.35
CA ILE A 148 -1.14 6.85 12.62
C ILE A 148 -0.30 6.70 11.34
N ILE A 149 -0.94 6.38 10.21
CA ILE A 149 -0.28 6.27 8.90
C ILE A 149 0.36 7.61 8.49
N GLY A 150 -0.31 8.75 8.72
CA GLY A 150 0.22 10.08 8.43
C GLY A 150 1.50 10.39 9.22
N ARG A 151 1.52 10.05 10.51
CA ARG A 151 2.72 10.17 11.36
C ARG A 151 3.85 9.26 10.88
N VAL A 152 3.53 8.02 10.49
CA VAL A 152 4.50 7.08 9.92
C VAL A 152 5.12 7.64 8.65
N ALA A 153 4.30 8.11 7.70
CA ALA A 153 4.76 8.70 6.45
C ALA A 153 5.67 9.91 6.70
N SER A 154 5.30 10.77 7.65
CA SER A 154 6.09 11.94 8.05
C SER A 154 7.44 11.52 8.66
N LEU A 155 7.44 10.55 9.58
CA LEU A 155 8.67 10.05 10.20
C LEU A 155 9.62 9.44 9.16
N ILE A 156 9.10 8.63 8.23
CA ILE A 156 9.90 7.99 7.18
C ILE A 156 10.50 9.05 6.23
N ARG A 157 9.75 10.10 5.90
CA ARG A 157 10.27 11.24 5.13
C ARG A 157 11.41 11.93 5.85
N THR A 158 11.26 12.22 7.15
CA THR A 158 12.34 12.80 7.96
C THR A 158 13.57 11.89 7.98
N SER A 159 13.39 10.59 8.23
CA SER A 159 14.47 9.59 8.21
C SER A 159 15.19 9.50 6.86
N ARG A 160 14.47 9.72 5.75
CA ARG A 160 15.05 9.77 4.41
C ARG A 160 16.01 10.95 4.22
N LYS A 161 15.72 12.10 4.85
CA LYS A 161 16.50 13.34 4.77
C LYS A 161 17.65 13.40 5.79
N SER A 162 17.49 12.77 6.95
CA SER A 162 18.46 12.86 8.05
C SER A 162 19.81 12.24 7.70
N VAL A 163 20.87 13.01 7.95
CA VAL A 163 22.28 12.59 7.91
C VAL A 163 22.84 12.75 9.32
N GLY A 164 22.92 11.67 10.11
CA GLY A 164 23.45 11.75 11.47
C GLY A 164 22.72 10.83 12.45
N ASP A 165 22.67 11.25 13.72
CA ASP A 165 22.04 10.50 14.81
C ASP A 165 20.53 10.36 14.58
N ILE A 166 20.10 9.11 14.35
CA ILE A 166 18.71 8.73 14.12
C ILE A 166 18.04 8.15 15.38
N SER A 167 18.70 8.19 16.55
CA SER A 167 18.21 7.56 17.79
C SER A 167 16.81 8.02 18.19
N ASP A 168 16.53 9.33 18.12
CA ASP A 168 15.20 9.86 18.41
C ASP A 168 14.16 9.38 17.38
N LEU A 169 14.53 9.33 16.10
CA LEU A 169 13.66 8.81 15.03
C LEU A 169 13.38 7.32 15.24
N THR A 170 14.37 6.53 15.63
CA THR A 170 14.20 5.09 15.94
C THR A 170 13.29 4.89 17.15
N MET A 171 13.41 5.70 18.20
CA MET A 171 12.50 5.62 19.36
C MET A 171 11.06 6.00 18.98
N GLN A 172 10.87 7.07 18.19
CA GLN A 172 9.57 7.41 17.63
C GLN A 172 9.04 6.27 16.76
N ALA A 173 9.93 5.63 16.00
CA ALA A 173 9.58 4.56 15.10
C ALA A 173 9.03 3.33 15.86
N VAL A 174 9.70 2.92 16.95
CA VAL A 174 9.23 1.84 17.82
C VAL A 174 7.82 2.12 18.34
N ARG A 175 7.55 3.35 18.81
CA ARG A 175 6.23 3.73 19.34
C ARG A 175 5.13 3.68 18.27
N LEU A 176 5.39 4.24 17.09
CA LEU A 176 4.43 4.22 15.99
C LEU A 176 4.17 2.81 15.47
N LYS A 177 5.21 1.97 15.42
CA LYS A 177 5.08 0.55 15.06
C LYS A 177 4.17 -0.18 16.05
N SER A 178 4.37 -0.01 17.37
CA SER A 178 3.47 -0.60 18.37
C SER A 178 2.03 -0.12 18.22
N GLN A 179 1.81 1.18 17.98
CA GLN A 179 0.47 1.70 17.72
C GLN A 179 -0.19 1.11 16.47
N LEU A 180 0.58 0.88 15.40
CA LEU A 180 0.09 0.20 14.21
C LEU A 180 -0.24 -1.27 14.48
N GLU A 181 0.61 -1.99 15.22
CA GLU A 181 0.40 -3.41 15.53
C GLU A 181 -0.79 -3.65 16.47
N GLU A 182 -1.02 -2.74 17.42
CA GLU A 182 -2.11 -2.79 18.39
C GLU A 182 -3.43 -2.21 17.83
N TRP A 183 -3.39 -1.50 16.69
CA TRP A 183 -4.59 -0.93 16.10
C TRP A 183 -5.59 -2.01 15.73
N MET A 184 -6.85 -1.78 16.10
CA MET A 184 -7.99 -2.62 15.78
C MET A 184 -9.10 -1.77 15.16
N PRO A 185 -9.88 -2.34 14.21
CA PRO A 185 -11.05 -1.67 13.69
C PRO A 185 -12.08 -1.39 14.81
N PRO A 186 -12.97 -0.41 14.62
CA PRO A 186 -14.07 -0.15 15.56
C PRO A 186 -14.87 -1.42 15.85
N SER A 187 -15.23 -1.62 17.13
CA SER A 187 -16.02 -2.78 17.58
C SER A 187 -17.44 -2.79 17.02
N HIS A 188 -17.97 -1.62 16.66
CA HIS A 188 -19.26 -1.46 16.03
C HIS A 188 -19.12 -0.59 14.78
N ILE A 189 -19.67 -1.07 13.67
CA ILE A 189 -19.79 -0.36 12.40
C ILE A 189 -21.26 -0.40 12.04
N GLU A 190 -21.86 0.77 11.80
CA GLU A 190 -23.25 0.86 11.40
C GLU A 190 -23.46 0.18 10.04
N ASN A 191 -24.59 -0.50 9.87
CA ASN A 191 -24.92 -1.12 8.60
C ASN A 191 -25.18 -0.02 7.55
N PRO A 192 -24.41 0.01 6.46
CA PRO A 192 -24.59 1.01 5.41
C PRO A 192 -25.92 0.81 4.70
N GLN A 193 -26.51 1.91 4.21
CA GLN A 193 -27.74 1.89 3.42
C GLN A 193 -27.52 1.35 2.00
N ASP A 194 -26.30 1.48 1.48
CA ASP A 194 -25.92 1.06 0.14
C ASP A 194 -25.41 -0.38 0.15
N GLU A 195 -26.05 -1.25 -0.62
CA GLU A 195 -25.73 -2.67 -0.76
C GLU A 195 -24.31 -2.94 -1.27
N THR A 196 -23.71 -1.99 -2.00
CA THR A 196 -22.32 -2.10 -2.49
C THR A 196 -21.27 -1.68 -1.46
N THR A 197 -21.71 -1.23 -0.28
CA THR A 197 -20.85 -0.90 0.85
C THR A 197 -20.96 -2.01 1.88
N SER A 198 -19.84 -2.65 2.20
CA SER A 198 -19.79 -3.79 3.13
C SER A 198 -18.88 -3.45 4.31
N PRO A 199 -19.38 -3.51 5.57
CA PRO A 199 -18.53 -3.36 6.76
C PRO A 199 -17.38 -4.35 6.78
N ARG A 200 -17.61 -5.59 6.31
CA ARG A 200 -16.58 -6.62 6.20
C ARG A 200 -15.48 -6.18 5.24
N ASP A 201 -15.83 -5.69 4.06
CA ASP A 201 -14.86 -5.24 3.07
C ASP A 201 -14.10 -3.98 3.52
N ALA A 202 -14.77 -3.09 4.26
CA ALA A 202 -14.14 -1.93 4.88
C ALA A 202 -13.09 -2.36 5.92
N ILE A 203 -13.40 -3.34 6.77
CA ILE A 203 -12.43 -3.93 7.72
C ILE A 203 -11.26 -4.54 6.98
N LYS A 204 -11.52 -5.38 5.97
CA LYS A 204 -10.49 -6.02 5.15
C LYS A 204 -9.57 -4.98 4.48
N THR A 205 -10.14 -3.94 3.93
CA THR A 205 -9.38 -2.84 3.31
C THR A 205 -8.56 -2.08 4.35
N ALA A 206 -9.11 -1.79 5.54
CA ALA A 206 -8.39 -1.13 6.62
C ALA A 206 -7.19 -1.97 7.12
N THR A 207 -7.38 -3.29 7.27
CA THR A 207 -6.31 -4.22 7.64
C THR A 207 -5.25 -4.31 6.54
N ALA A 208 -5.63 -4.25 5.26
CA ALA A 208 -4.65 -4.16 4.17
C ALA A 208 -3.79 -2.90 4.26
N TYR A 209 -4.38 -1.74 4.59
CA TYR A 209 -3.65 -0.50 4.87
C TYR A 209 -2.70 -0.64 6.06
N GLN A 210 -3.12 -1.30 7.14
CA GLN A 210 -2.28 -1.58 8.30
C GLN A 210 -1.03 -2.39 7.90
N TYR A 211 -1.20 -3.51 7.18
CA TYR A 211 -0.07 -4.33 6.73
C TYR A 211 0.82 -3.64 5.69
N ALA A 212 0.24 -2.90 4.74
CA ALA A 212 1.00 -2.11 3.78
C ALA A 212 1.83 -1.01 4.48
N THR A 213 1.31 -0.42 5.55
CA THR A 213 2.04 0.57 6.34
C THR A 213 3.15 -0.08 7.17
N LEU A 214 2.92 -1.27 7.76
CA LEU A 214 3.96 -2.04 8.44
C LEU A 214 5.08 -2.46 7.47
N LEU A 215 4.72 -2.84 6.23
CA LEU A 215 5.68 -3.12 5.17
C LEU A 215 6.54 -1.90 4.88
N TYR A 216 5.90 -0.74 4.67
CA TYR A 216 6.61 0.53 4.43
C TYR A 216 7.53 0.89 5.61
N PHE A 217 7.11 0.58 6.83
CA PHE A 217 7.90 0.75 8.05
C PHE A 217 9.17 -0.10 8.04
N HIS A 218 9.04 -1.39 7.76
CA HIS A 218 10.15 -2.34 7.68
C HIS A 218 11.15 -1.96 6.59
N GLN A 219 10.66 -1.43 5.46
CA GLN A 219 11.49 -0.94 4.37
C GLN A 219 12.23 0.37 4.71
N ALA A 220 11.77 1.12 5.73
CA ALA A 220 12.39 2.37 6.15
C ALA A 220 13.33 2.23 7.36
N PHE A 221 13.01 1.31 8.27
CA PHE A 221 13.77 1.02 9.48
C PHE A 221 14.02 -0.49 9.60
N PRO A 222 14.86 -1.07 8.72
CA PRO A 222 15.10 -2.51 8.68
C PRO A 222 15.77 -3.07 9.95
N GLU A 223 16.39 -2.21 10.74
CA GLU A 223 16.97 -2.54 12.05
C GLU A 223 15.93 -2.87 13.13
N LEU A 224 14.67 -2.47 12.92
CA LEU A 224 13.58 -2.78 13.85
C LEU A 224 13.05 -4.18 13.61
N ALA A 225 12.87 -4.93 14.70
CA ALA A 225 12.27 -6.25 14.66
C ALA A 225 10.88 -6.20 14.00
N SER A 226 10.74 -6.87 12.87
CA SER A 226 9.54 -6.88 12.04
C SER A 226 9.41 -8.23 11.33
N LEU A 227 8.20 -8.54 10.90
CA LEU A 227 7.99 -9.62 9.94
C LEU A 227 8.70 -9.30 8.62
N PRO A 228 9.20 -10.32 7.89
CA PRO A 228 9.79 -10.14 6.57
C PRO A 228 8.88 -9.37 5.61
N ALA A 229 9.48 -8.57 4.72
CA ALA A 229 8.75 -7.76 3.73
C ALA A 229 7.71 -8.57 2.94
N LEU A 230 8.12 -9.74 2.42
CA LEU A 230 7.24 -10.63 1.65
C LEU A 230 6.04 -11.12 2.47
N ILE A 231 6.23 -11.40 3.76
CA ILE A 231 5.15 -11.87 4.65
C ILE A 231 4.14 -10.75 4.90
N LEU A 232 4.61 -9.52 5.15
CA LEU A 232 3.73 -8.36 5.32
C LEU A 232 2.97 -8.06 4.03
N ALA A 233 3.65 -8.14 2.89
CA ALA A 233 3.04 -7.97 1.58
C ALA A 233 1.94 -9.02 1.31
N LYS A 234 2.24 -10.31 1.50
CA LYS A 234 1.24 -11.38 1.30
C LYS A 234 0.04 -11.23 2.23
N LYS A 235 0.25 -10.82 3.49
CA LYS A 235 -0.87 -10.50 4.39
C LYS A 235 -1.73 -9.37 3.85
N ALA A 236 -1.14 -8.28 3.39
CA ALA A 236 -1.89 -7.18 2.77
C ALA A 236 -2.68 -7.65 1.53
N LEU A 237 -2.06 -8.43 0.64
CA LEU A 237 -2.73 -8.94 -0.56
C LEU A 237 -3.85 -9.93 -0.24
N CYS A 238 -3.70 -10.78 0.79
CA CYS A 238 -4.78 -11.67 1.25
C CYS A 238 -6.01 -10.88 1.74
N GLU A 239 -5.80 -9.78 2.45
CA GLU A 239 -6.89 -8.91 2.88
C GLU A 239 -7.57 -8.25 1.67
N LEU A 240 -6.80 -7.78 0.68
CA LEU A 240 -7.36 -7.24 -0.57
C LEU A 240 -8.11 -8.29 -1.40
N ALA A 241 -7.61 -9.53 -1.46
CA ALA A 241 -8.25 -10.65 -2.14
C ALA A 241 -9.58 -11.05 -1.50
N SER A 242 -9.75 -10.76 -0.21
CA SER A 242 -10.98 -11.03 0.54
C SER A 242 -12.08 -9.99 0.29
N VAL A 243 -11.79 -8.89 -0.43
CA VAL A 243 -12.74 -7.82 -0.74
C VAL A 243 -13.42 -8.09 -2.07
N GLU A 244 -14.75 -8.05 -2.09
CA GLU A 244 -15.52 -8.29 -3.29
C GLU A 244 -15.19 -7.28 -4.42
N PRO A 245 -15.02 -7.74 -5.68
CA PRO A 245 -14.73 -6.88 -6.83
C PRO A 245 -15.66 -5.67 -7.03
N ASN A 246 -16.93 -5.81 -6.64
CA ASN A 246 -17.96 -4.78 -6.77
C ASN A 246 -18.07 -3.86 -5.54
N SER A 247 -17.35 -4.18 -4.46
CA SER A 247 -17.36 -3.43 -3.20
C SER A 247 -16.79 -2.03 -3.35
N ARG A 248 -17.46 -1.00 -2.83
CA ARG A 248 -16.96 0.39 -2.93
C ARG A 248 -15.57 0.60 -2.33
N SER A 249 -15.18 -0.23 -1.36
CA SER A 249 -13.84 -0.17 -0.75
C SER A 249 -12.70 -0.34 -1.76
N CYS A 250 -12.95 -0.90 -2.95
CA CYS A 250 -11.94 -1.02 -4.00
C CYS A 250 -11.36 0.33 -4.45
N ILE A 251 -12.09 1.44 -4.30
CA ILE A 251 -11.63 2.75 -4.79
C ILE A 251 -10.37 3.27 -4.08
N ILE A 252 -10.07 2.71 -2.90
CA ILE A 252 -8.91 3.07 -2.08
C ILE A 252 -7.85 1.96 -2.03
N HIS A 253 -7.90 0.98 -2.94
CA HIS A 253 -6.92 -0.13 -2.95
C HIS A 253 -5.57 0.22 -3.57
N ILE A 254 -5.45 1.37 -4.23
CA ILE A 254 -4.27 1.75 -5.02
C ILE A 254 -2.99 1.70 -4.17
N TYR A 255 -2.96 2.34 -3.00
CA TYR A 255 -1.74 2.36 -2.18
C TYR A 255 -1.39 0.97 -1.63
N PRO A 256 -2.29 0.23 -0.93
CA PRO A 256 -1.95 -1.09 -0.40
C PRO A 256 -1.52 -2.07 -1.50
N LEU A 257 -2.16 -2.03 -2.67
CA LEU A 257 -1.81 -2.89 -3.80
C LEU A 257 -0.45 -2.52 -4.39
N MET A 258 -0.13 -1.23 -4.50
CA MET A 258 1.19 -0.78 -4.96
C MET A 258 2.29 -1.20 -4.00
N ALA A 259 2.13 -0.92 -2.70
CA ALA A 259 3.13 -1.24 -1.69
C ALA A 259 3.40 -2.75 -1.60
N ALA A 260 2.35 -3.57 -1.50
CA ALA A 260 2.49 -5.02 -1.36
C ALA A 260 2.76 -5.74 -2.69
N GLY A 261 2.16 -5.30 -3.79
CA GLY A 261 2.31 -5.94 -5.10
C GLY A 261 3.75 -5.86 -5.62
N CYS A 262 4.47 -4.79 -5.32
CA CYS A 262 5.89 -4.65 -5.68
C CYS A 262 6.80 -5.72 -5.04
N GLU A 263 6.36 -6.36 -3.96
CA GLU A 263 7.13 -7.40 -3.25
C GLU A 263 6.98 -8.80 -3.85
N MET A 264 6.06 -9.01 -4.80
CA MET A 264 5.81 -10.35 -5.35
C MET A 264 6.96 -10.84 -6.25
N VAL A 265 7.37 -12.09 -6.01
CA VAL A 265 8.47 -12.74 -6.73
C VAL A 265 7.96 -13.82 -7.67
N ASP A 266 7.06 -14.67 -7.20
CA ASP A 266 6.51 -15.79 -7.98
C ASP A 266 5.53 -15.30 -9.06
N ASP A 267 5.54 -15.98 -10.22
CA ASP A 267 4.72 -15.61 -11.38
C ASP A 267 3.22 -15.67 -11.09
N ASP A 268 2.76 -16.62 -10.29
CA ASP A 268 1.34 -16.76 -9.91
C ASP A 268 0.87 -15.54 -9.08
N ASP A 269 1.68 -15.13 -8.11
CA ASP A 269 1.39 -13.97 -7.27
C ASP A 269 1.41 -12.67 -8.10
N ARG A 270 2.37 -12.54 -9.03
CA ARG A 270 2.45 -11.41 -9.97
C ARG A 270 1.25 -11.37 -10.91
N ALA A 271 0.81 -12.51 -11.42
CA ALA A 271 -0.37 -12.62 -12.28
C ALA A 271 -1.64 -12.16 -11.54
N TRP A 272 -1.79 -12.56 -10.27
CA TRP A 272 -2.89 -12.08 -9.43
C TRP A 272 -2.84 -10.55 -9.22
N VAL A 273 -1.65 -9.99 -8.95
CA VAL A 273 -1.48 -8.53 -8.79
C VAL A 273 -1.86 -7.79 -10.08
N ILE A 274 -1.45 -8.30 -11.25
CA ILE A 274 -1.82 -7.72 -12.56
C ILE A 274 -3.34 -7.76 -12.74
N GLN A 275 -3.97 -8.91 -12.51
CA GLN A 275 -5.43 -9.05 -12.61
C GLN A 275 -6.16 -8.07 -11.68
N ARG A 276 -5.63 -7.87 -10.47
CA ARG A 276 -6.20 -6.90 -9.52
C ARG A 276 -6.09 -5.47 -10.04
N TRP A 277 -4.95 -5.08 -10.60
CA TRP A 277 -4.79 -3.76 -11.24
C TRP A 277 -5.76 -3.56 -12.42
N GLU A 278 -5.94 -4.57 -13.28
CA GLU A 278 -6.89 -4.54 -14.40
C GLU A 278 -8.34 -4.38 -13.93
N LEU A 279 -8.71 -5.05 -12.83
CA LEU A 279 -10.00 -4.88 -12.18
C LEU A 279 -10.19 -3.43 -11.71
N LEU A 280 -9.20 -2.86 -11.02
CA LEU A 280 -9.25 -1.47 -10.56
C LEU A 280 -9.33 -0.49 -11.74
N SER A 281 -8.55 -0.72 -12.80
CA SER A 281 -8.51 0.14 -13.99
C SER A 281 -9.84 0.12 -14.74
N SER A 282 -10.43 -1.07 -14.96
CA SER A 282 -11.74 -1.20 -15.62
C SER A 282 -12.87 -0.50 -14.84
N ARG A 283 -12.79 -0.53 -13.50
CA ARG A 283 -13.81 0.03 -12.62
C ARG A 283 -13.72 1.55 -12.47
N MET A 284 -12.51 2.08 -12.24
CA MET A 284 -12.34 3.49 -11.88
C MET A 284 -11.85 4.36 -13.05
N LYS A 285 -11.22 3.77 -14.07
CA LYS A 285 -10.71 4.45 -15.27
C LYS A 285 -9.84 5.67 -14.94
N LEU A 286 -9.00 5.53 -13.92
CA LEU A 286 -8.07 6.57 -13.47
C LEU A 286 -6.69 6.28 -14.04
N GLY A 287 -6.08 7.25 -14.72
CA GLY A 287 -4.76 7.07 -15.33
C GLY A 287 -3.65 6.73 -14.33
N ILE A 288 -3.83 7.09 -13.05
CA ILE A 288 -2.92 6.73 -11.96
C ILE A 288 -2.82 5.21 -11.75
N ILE A 289 -3.87 4.45 -12.05
CA ILE A 289 -3.91 3.00 -11.84
C ILE A 289 -3.01 2.28 -12.85
N ASP A 290 -3.13 2.63 -14.13
CA ASP A 290 -2.31 2.05 -15.21
C ASP A 290 -0.83 2.38 -15.01
N LYS A 291 -0.59 3.60 -14.52
CA LYS A 291 0.71 4.11 -14.13
C LYS A 291 1.29 3.34 -12.94
N SER A 292 0.52 3.10 -11.88
CA SER A 292 0.96 2.30 -10.73
C SER A 292 1.31 0.87 -11.14
N LEU A 293 0.53 0.25 -12.04
CA LEU A 293 0.87 -1.06 -12.61
C LEU A 293 2.21 -1.03 -13.37
N THR A 294 2.47 0.05 -14.11
CA THR A 294 3.74 0.25 -14.82
C THR A 294 4.92 0.32 -13.85
N VAL A 295 4.78 1.08 -12.75
CA VAL A 295 5.80 1.13 -11.68
C VAL A 295 5.98 -0.24 -11.03
N THR A 296 4.91 -0.96 -10.73
CA THR A 296 4.99 -2.31 -10.14
C THR A 296 5.78 -3.26 -11.03
N LYS A 297 5.51 -3.28 -12.34
CA LYS A 297 6.25 -4.13 -13.30
C LYS A 297 7.72 -3.74 -13.42
N GLU A 298 8.03 -2.46 -13.38
CA GLU A 298 9.43 -1.98 -13.39
C GLU A 298 10.18 -2.42 -12.13
N VAL A 299 9.56 -2.34 -10.94
CA VAL A 299 10.17 -2.83 -9.71
C VAL A 299 10.54 -4.32 -9.84
N TRP A 300 9.63 -5.13 -10.36
CA TRP A 300 9.90 -6.54 -10.65
C TRP A 300 11.07 -6.72 -11.61
N ALA A 301 11.07 -6.01 -12.74
CA ALA A 301 12.15 -6.09 -13.72
C ALA A 301 13.53 -5.77 -13.12
N ARG A 302 13.63 -4.70 -12.31
CA ARG A 302 14.88 -4.33 -11.64
C ARG A 302 15.34 -5.37 -10.62
N ARG A 303 14.41 -5.96 -9.88
CA ARG A 303 14.70 -7.00 -8.88
C ARG A 303 15.14 -8.30 -9.55
N ASP A 304 14.48 -8.68 -10.64
CA ASP A 304 14.82 -9.88 -11.42
C ASP A 304 16.22 -9.74 -12.05
N ALA A 305 16.54 -8.56 -12.60
CA ALA A 305 17.88 -8.27 -13.12
C ALA A 305 18.96 -8.41 -12.03
N ARG A 306 18.74 -7.86 -10.82
CA ARG A 306 19.66 -8.01 -9.69
C ARG A 306 19.80 -9.46 -9.24
N ALA A 307 18.71 -10.22 -9.21
CA ALA A 307 18.76 -11.64 -8.85
C ALA A 307 19.58 -12.44 -9.87
N ALA A 308 19.40 -12.16 -11.17
CA ALA A 308 20.18 -12.78 -12.23
C ALA A 308 21.69 -12.45 -12.12
N GLU A 309 22.04 -11.19 -11.84
CA GLU A 309 23.43 -10.78 -11.60
C GLU A 309 24.08 -11.53 -10.43
N ARG A 310 23.35 -11.70 -9.31
CA ARG A 310 23.85 -12.47 -8.16
C ARG A 310 24.06 -13.95 -8.50
N ASN A 311 23.12 -14.57 -9.19
CA ASN A 311 23.21 -15.98 -9.59
C ASN A 311 24.43 -16.22 -10.49
N ILE A 312 24.74 -15.29 -11.41
CA ILE A 312 25.94 -15.37 -12.27
C ILE A 312 27.21 -15.29 -11.42
N PHE A 313 27.27 -14.36 -10.48
CA PHE A 313 28.44 -14.20 -9.61
C PHE A 313 28.68 -15.44 -8.73
N GLU A 314 27.62 -16.02 -8.16
CA GLU A 314 27.69 -17.25 -7.37
C GLU A 314 28.11 -18.46 -8.21
N ALA A 315 27.61 -18.58 -9.44
CA ALA A 315 28.03 -19.63 -10.36
C ALA A 315 29.52 -19.54 -10.71
N MET A 316 30.05 -18.33 -10.97
CA MET A 316 31.47 -18.12 -11.25
C MET A 316 32.37 -18.40 -10.04
N HIS A 317 31.90 -18.11 -8.82
CA HIS A 317 32.66 -18.38 -7.60
C HIS A 317 32.75 -19.88 -7.28
N ASN A 318 31.66 -20.63 -7.50
CA ASN A 318 31.63 -22.08 -7.28
C ASN A 318 32.52 -22.86 -8.27
N ASP A 319 32.72 -22.35 -9.49
CA ASP A 319 33.62 -22.97 -10.49
C ASP A 319 35.12 -22.72 -10.20
N SER A 320 35.43 -21.77 -9.30
CA SER A 320 36.80 -21.38 -8.94
C SER A 320 37.36 -22.13 -7.72
N MET A 321 36.55 -22.94 -7.03
CA MET A 321 37.00 -23.75 -5.90
C MET A 321 37.42 -25.15 -6.38
N PRO A 322 38.70 -25.57 -6.27
CA PRO A 322 39.10 -26.91 -6.65
C PRO A 322 38.42 -27.92 -5.71
N THR A 323 37.59 -28.78 -6.28
CA THR A 323 36.92 -29.88 -5.58
C THR A 323 37.98 -30.81 -5.01
N VAL A 324 38.24 -30.70 -3.70
CA VAL A 324 38.98 -31.73 -2.97
C VAL A 324 38.11 -32.99 -3.00
N GLN A 325 38.44 -33.90 -3.91
CA GLN A 325 37.82 -35.22 -4.00
C GLN A 325 37.92 -35.92 -2.64
N SER A 326 36.80 -35.99 -1.92
CA SER A 326 36.66 -36.82 -0.74
C SER A 326 36.78 -38.28 -1.18
N ARG A 327 37.95 -38.88 -0.96
CA ARG A 327 38.18 -40.32 -1.12
C ARG A 327 37.27 -41.07 -0.16
N LYS A 328 36.18 -41.64 -0.69
CA LYS A 328 35.42 -42.71 -0.06
C LYS A 328 36.38 -43.83 0.35
N ARG A 329 36.61 -44.02 1.66
CA ARG A 329 37.14 -45.26 2.21
C ARG A 329 35.98 -46.20 2.45
N THR A 330 35.88 -47.21 1.61
CA THR A 330 35.18 -48.47 1.86
C THR A 330 35.87 -49.20 3.00
N LEU A 331 35.13 -49.58 4.04
CA LEU A 331 35.55 -50.60 4.98
C LEU A 331 34.32 -51.38 5.44
N ASP A 332 34.14 -52.56 4.85
CA ASP A 332 33.28 -53.63 5.36
C ASP A 332 33.91 -54.26 6.60
N ALA A 333 33.09 -54.58 7.61
CA ALA A 333 33.26 -55.76 8.47
C ALA A 333 32.00 -56.01 9.34
N HIS A 334 31.29 -57.08 8.97
CA HIS A 334 30.43 -57.97 9.76
C HIS A 334 30.32 -57.79 11.28
N LEU A 335 29.09 -57.89 11.79
CA LEU A 335 28.66 -58.97 12.69
C LEU A 335 27.17 -59.30 12.49
N ASP A 336 26.89 -60.59 12.28
CA ASP A 336 25.59 -61.26 12.17
C ASP A 336 24.80 -61.26 13.49
N SER A 337 23.46 -61.33 13.38
CA SER A 337 22.65 -62.39 14.01
C SER A 337 21.15 -62.14 13.77
N ASN A 338 20.52 -63.06 13.01
CA ASN A 338 19.20 -63.73 13.19
C ASN A 338 18.00 -62.90 13.70
N ASP A 339 16.76 -63.07 13.24
CA ASP A 339 16.11 -64.10 12.41
C ASP A 339 14.71 -63.54 12.05
N ASP A 340 14.02 -64.25 11.15
CA ASP A 340 12.55 -64.34 11.06
C ASP A 340 11.75 -63.17 10.41
N ASP A 341 11.43 -63.36 9.12
CA ASP A 341 10.14 -63.95 8.70
C ASP A 341 9.41 -63.23 7.53
N VAL A 342 8.96 -64.08 6.60
CA VAL A 342 8.02 -63.93 5.47
C VAL A 342 8.16 -62.80 4.43
N GLY A 343 8.47 -63.20 3.20
CA GLY A 343 8.14 -62.45 1.99
C GLY A 343 6.85 -62.92 1.32
N TRP A 344 6.23 -62.08 0.49
CA TRP A 344 5.96 -62.31 -0.95
C TRP A 344 4.99 -61.27 -1.54
N LEU A 345 5.49 -60.64 -2.61
CA LEU A 345 4.85 -60.33 -3.90
C LEU A 345 3.56 -59.47 -4.02
N GLU A 346 3.73 -58.42 -4.84
CA GLU A 346 2.83 -57.85 -5.87
C GLU A 346 1.34 -57.66 -5.58
N SER A 347 0.84 -56.44 -5.81
CA SER A 347 0.04 -56.12 -7.01
C SER A 347 -0.58 -54.73 -6.90
N SER A 348 -0.34 -53.88 -7.91
CA SER A 348 -1.17 -52.70 -8.17
C SER A 348 -2.62 -53.08 -8.46
N PRO A 349 -3.57 -52.15 -8.26
CA PRO A 349 -4.59 -52.01 -9.29
C PRO A 349 -4.82 -50.55 -9.69
N LYS A 350 -4.78 -50.34 -11.01
CA LYS A 350 -5.39 -49.21 -11.72
C LYS A 350 -6.90 -49.13 -11.41
N ARG A 351 -7.37 -47.97 -10.96
CA ARG A 351 -8.72 -47.40 -11.15
C ARG A 351 -8.60 -45.88 -10.97
N ARG A 352 -9.29 -44.98 -11.64
CA ARG A 352 -10.10 -44.91 -12.87
C ARG A 352 -10.32 -43.39 -12.99
N ALA A 353 -10.03 -42.79 -14.15
CA ALA A 353 -10.28 -41.38 -14.36
C ALA A 353 -11.79 -41.10 -14.29
N THR A 354 -12.15 -40.08 -13.52
CA THR A 354 -13.46 -39.41 -13.61
C THR A 354 -13.17 -37.93 -13.76
N ASP A 355 -13.50 -37.42 -14.95
CA ASP A 355 -13.65 -36.00 -15.22
C ASP A 355 -14.62 -35.39 -14.22
N ALA A 356 -14.16 -34.35 -13.53
CA ALA A 356 -15.00 -33.37 -12.87
C ALA A 356 -14.30 -32.02 -13.02
N ASP A 357 -14.70 -31.35 -14.09
CA ASP A 357 -14.42 -29.96 -14.41
C ASP A 357 -14.99 -29.09 -13.28
N ALA A 358 -14.10 -28.57 -12.42
CA ALA A 358 -14.42 -27.55 -11.43
C ALA A 358 -13.17 -26.71 -11.22
N GLN A 359 -13.24 -25.46 -11.69
CA GLN A 359 -12.28 -24.39 -11.44
C GLN A 359 -11.99 -24.27 -9.93
N GLN A 360 -10.95 -24.93 -9.45
CA GLN A 360 -10.39 -24.69 -8.12
C GLN A 360 -9.38 -23.56 -8.22
N SER A 361 -9.79 -22.37 -7.79
CA SER A 361 -8.87 -21.30 -7.45
C SER A 361 -7.95 -21.80 -6.35
N HIS A 362 -6.64 -21.93 -6.63
CA HIS A 362 -5.65 -22.15 -5.58
C HIS A 362 -5.72 -20.97 -4.59
N SER A 363 -6.13 -21.25 -3.37
CA SER A 363 -6.25 -20.24 -2.32
C SER A 363 -4.85 -19.83 -1.89
N ILE A 364 -4.57 -18.53 -1.85
CA ILE A 364 -3.32 -17.93 -1.34
C ILE A 364 -2.99 -18.46 0.07
N SER A 365 -4.00 -18.94 0.81
CA SER A 365 -3.84 -19.61 2.11
C SER A 365 -2.99 -20.89 2.07
N ASP A 366 -2.96 -21.64 0.97
CA ASP A 366 -2.19 -22.88 0.87
C ASP A 366 -0.69 -22.63 0.55
N LEU A 367 -0.34 -21.43 0.09
CA LEU A 367 1.05 -21.00 -0.17
C LEU A 367 1.87 -20.86 1.13
N PHE A 368 1.23 -20.53 2.25
CA PHE A 368 1.90 -20.31 3.54
C PHE A 368 2.56 -21.57 4.13
N ALA A 369 2.10 -22.77 3.74
CA ALA A 369 2.72 -24.03 4.17
C ALA A 369 4.01 -24.34 3.39
N LEU A 370 4.12 -23.87 2.15
CA LEU A 370 5.23 -24.16 1.25
C LEU A 370 6.41 -23.20 1.47
N GLU A 371 6.14 -21.92 1.76
CA GLU A 371 7.18 -20.91 2.00
C GLU A 371 7.95 -21.12 3.31
N ARG A 372 7.28 -21.66 4.34
CA ARG A 372 7.94 -22.06 5.60
C ARG A 372 9.03 -23.12 5.37
N ARG A 373 8.97 -23.87 4.26
CA ARG A 373 9.99 -24.85 3.86
C ARG A 373 11.09 -24.26 2.95
N ARG A 374 10.82 -23.18 2.23
CA ARG A 374 11.81 -22.52 1.32
C ARG A 374 12.68 -21.48 2.03
N SER A 375 12.19 -20.90 3.13
CA SER A 375 12.96 -19.96 3.97
C SER A 375 14.17 -20.58 4.70
N ASP A 376 14.41 -21.88 4.58
CA ASP A 376 15.53 -22.56 5.24
C ASP A 376 16.87 -22.46 4.48
N GLY A 377 16.88 -21.82 3.30
CA GLY A 377 18.09 -21.64 2.48
C GLY A 377 18.77 -20.26 2.57
N SER A 378 18.16 -19.29 3.27
CA SER A 378 18.77 -17.96 3.48
C SER A 378 19.41 -17.94 4.86
N HIS A 379 20.70 -17.61 4.94
CA HIS A 379 21.44 -17.42 6.19
C HIS A 379 20.58 -16.76 7.28
N LYS A 380 20.09 -17.57 8.22
CA LYS A 380 19.47 -17.10 9.45
C LYS A 380 20.61 -16.71 10.37
N ASP A 381 20.80 -15.42 10.60
CA ASP A 381 21.41 -14.99 11.85
C ASP A 381 20.41 -15.31 12.98
N ASP A 382 20.91 -15.90 14.06
CA ASP A 382 20.17 -16.46 15.21
C ASP A 382 19.37 -15.40 16.02
N THR A 383 19.27 -14.18 15.51
CA THR A 383 18.56 -13.03 16.08
C THR A 383 17.21 -12.75 15.41
N GLY A 384 16.82 -13.48 14.36
CA GLY A 384 15.52 -13.31 13.71
C GLY A 384 15.33 -11.98 12.96
N LEU A 385 16.41 -11.22 12.76
CA LEU A 385 16.43 -9.97 12.02
C LEU A 385 16.78 -10.25 10.56
N GLN A 386 15.83 -10.04 9.65
CA GLN A 386 16.14 -9.98 8.22
C GLN A 386 16.86 -8.65 7.96
N LEU A 387 18.17 -8.70 7.72
CA LEU A 387 18.92 -7.52 7.30
C LEU A 387 18.53 -7.18 5.85
N LEU A 388 17.59 -6.26 5.68
CA LEU A 388 17.15 -5.81 4.36
C LEU A 388 18.29 -5.02 3.69
N ASP A 389 18.66 -5.43 2.47
CA ASP A 389 19.64 -4.73 1.65
C ASP A 389 19.17 -3.30 1.36
N LEU A 390 20.08 -2.32 1.50
CA LEU A 390 19.82 -0.90 1.27
C LEU A 390 19.12 -0.63 -0.06
N GLU A 391 19.40 -1.42 -1.12
CA GLU A 391 18.75 -1.25 -2.42
C GLU A 391 17.23 -1.54 -2.41
N PHE A 392 16.73 -2.31 -1.45
CA PHE A 392 15.30 -2.64 -1.26
C PHE A 392 14.59 -1.68 -0.29
N THR A 393 15.34 -0.85 0.44
CA THR A 393 14.77 0.13 1.37
C THR A 393 14.10 1.29 0.64
N VAL A 394 13.36 2.12 1.36
CA VAL A 394 12.75 3.37 0.83
C VAL A 394 13.75 4.36 0.22
N LYS A 395 15.06 4.21 0.51
CA LYS A 395 16.14 5.00 -0.09
C LYS A 395 16.67 4.36 -1.38
N GLY A 396 16.51 3.05 -1.53
CA GLY A 396 17.07 2.23 -2.60
C GLY A 396 16.36 2.35 -3.95
N ARG A 397 17.00 1.81 -5.00
CA ARG A 397 16.52 1.86 -6.40
C ARG A 397 15.56 0.73 -6.78
N LEU A 398 15.45 -0.30 -5.94
CA LEU A 398 14.56 -1.47 -6.14
C LEU A 398 13.26 -1.34 -5.36
N HIS A 399 13.08 -0.20 -4.69
CA HIS A 399 11.83 0.20 -4.08
C HIS A 399 11.04 1.07 -5.08
N TRP A 400 9.71 1.02 -5.02
CA TRP A 400 8.84 1.76 -5.96
C TRP A 400 9.06 3.29 -5.90
N LEU A 401 9.36 3.86 -4.71
CA LEU A 401 9.80 5.27 -4.61
C LEU A 401 11.10 5.55 -5.36
N GLY A 402 12.03 4.58 -5.41
CA GLY A 402 13.26 4.69 -6.18
C GLY A 402 12.99 4.72 -7.67
N VAL A 403 12.09 3.86 -8.16
CA VAL A 403 11.61 3.87 -9.55
C VAL A 403 10.98 5.22 -9.90
N MET A 404 10.04 5.69 -9.07
CA MET A 404 9.35 6.97 -9.29
C MET A 404 10.33 8.15 -9.34
N ARG A 405 11.32 8.17 -8.44
CA ARG A 405 12.39 9.18 -8.43
C ARG A 405 13.19 9.14 -9.72
N ASP A 406 13.65 7.97 -10.15
CA ASP A 406 14.49 7.84 -11.34
C ASP A 406 13.74 8.21 -12.63
N TRP A 407 12.42 8.05 -12.64
CA TRP A 407 11.55 8.43 -13.76
C TRP A 407 11.10 9.90 -13.73
N ASN A 408 11.54 10.71 -12.74
CA ASN A 408 11.04 12.06 -12.50
C ASN A 408 9.50 12.12 -12.50
N TRP A 409 8.90 11.13 -11.84
CA TRP A 409 7.46 10.86 -11.90
C TRP A 409 6.58 12.04 -11.50
N GLU A 410 7.06 12.88 -10.59
CA GLU A 410 6.30 14.01 -10.03
C GLU A 410 6.51 15.33 -10.77
N GLY A 411 7.46 15.39 -11.72
CA GLY A 411 7.64 16.53 -12.63
C GLY A 411 8.00 17.83 -11.94
N GLU A 412 9.00 18.54 -12.44
CA GLU A 412 9.12 19.95 -12.06
C GLU A 412 8.02 20.74 -12.76
N PHE A 413 7.23 21.51 -12.01
CA PHE A 413 6.35 22.52 -12.59
C PHE A 413 7.21 23.46 -13.45
N PRO A 414 6.81 23.78 -14.70
CA PRO A 414 7.35 24.97 -15.34
C PRO A 414 6.96 26.15 -14.44
N ARG A 415 7.99 26.80 -13.86
CA ARG A 415 7.84 28.00 -13.03
C ARG A 415 7.18 29.14 -13.78
#